data_AF-A0A919LTY0-F1
#
_entry.id   AF-A0A919LTY0-F1
#
_cell.length_a   1.000
_cell.length_b   1.000
_cell.length_c   1.000
_cell.angle_alpha   90.00
_cell.angle_beta   90.00
_cell.angle_gamma   90.00
#
_symmetry.space_group_name_H-M   'P 1'
#
loop_
_entity.id
_entity.type
_entity.pdbx_description
1 polymer ?
#
loop_
_entity_poly.entity_id
_entity_poly.type
_entity_poly.pdbx_seq_one_letter_code
_entity_poly.pdbx_strand_id
1 'polypeptide(L)'
;MASAEPQVELARSGRSFVKGLLTNLANPKAIIYFGSVFSLFVGDSVGAGARWGIFLLIIVETLAWFMVVASLFALPGMRRGYQRMAKWIDGIAGTLFAGFGIHLIISR
;
A
#
# COMPACT_ATOMS: atom_id res chain seq x y z
N MET A 1 29.73 -16.60 24.91
CA MET A 1 29.52 -16.47 23.45
C MET A 1 28.62 -15.25 23.24
N ALA A 2 29.20 -14.13 22.80
CA ALA A 2 28.44 -12.92 22.50
C ALA A 2 27.67 -13.13 21.20
N SER A 3 26.34 -13.15 21.29
CA SER A 3 25.44 -13.24 20.14
C SER A 3 25.67 -12.02 19.26
N ALA A 4 26.18 -12.22 18.04
CA ALA A 4 26.39 -11.14 17.08
C ALA A 4 25.05 -10.42 16.83
N GLU A 5 24.98 -9.13 17.19
CA GLU A 5 23.83 -8.30 16.85
C GLU A 5 23.72 -8.25 15.32
N PRO A 6 22.53 -8.48 14.74
CA PRO A 6 22.37 -8.40 13.30
C PRO A 6 22.62 -6.95 12.89
N GLN A 7 23.77 -6.70 12.26
CA GLN A 7 24.08 -5.41 11.66
C GLN A 7 23.04 -5.13 10.58
N VAL A 8 22.09 -4.25 10.90
CA VAL A 8 21.09 -3.79 9.94
C VAL A 8 21.82 -2.91 8.94
N GLU A 9 22.24 -3.50 7.82
CA GLU A 9 22.78 -2.78 6.68
C GLU A 9 21.71 -1.77 6.22
N LEU A 10 21.93 -0.49 6.56
CA LEU A 10 21.10 0.61 6.09
C LEU A 10 21.22 0.64 4.56
N ALA A 11 20.21 0.09 3.88
CA ALA A 11 20.16 0.05 2.43
C ALA A 11 20.47 1.45 1.87
N ARG A 12 21.52 1.55 1.03
CA ARG A 12 21.92 2.79 0.34
C ARG A 12 20.68 3.53 -0.17
N SER A 13 20.53 4.76 0.32
CA SER A 13 19.36 5.63 0.48
C SER A 13 18.44 5.93 -0.73
N GLY A 14 18.27 5.02 -1.70
CA GLY A 14 17.31 5.22 -2.81
C GLY A 14 16.74 3.93 -3.38
N ARG A 15 17.52 2.85 -3.38
CA ARG A 15 17.10 1.59 -4.02
C ARG A 15 15.93 0.91 -3.29
N SER A 16 15.92 0.97 -1.95
CA SER A 16 14.81 0.43 -1.14
C SER A 16 13.52 1.23 -1.33
N PHE A 17 13.63 2.57 -1.41
CA PHE A 17 12.51 3.46 -1.71
C PHE A 17 11.93 3.20 -3.10
N VAL A 18 12.78 3.16 -4.14
CA VAL A 18 12.33 2.88 -5.52
C VAL A 18 11.71 1.50 -5.62
N LYS A 19 12.27 0.49 -4.95
CA LYS A 19 11.67 -0.85 -4.92
C LYS A 19 10.28 -0.83 -4.29
N GLY A 20 10.12 -0.20 -3.12
CA GLY A 20 8.83 -0.05 -2.46
C GLY A 20 7.81 0.73 -3.32
N LEU A 21 8.25 1.81 -3.95
CA LEU A 21 7.44 2.62 -4.86
C LEU A 21 6.97 1.80 -6.06
N LEU A 22 7.87 1.11 -6.75
CA LEU A 22 7.54 0.30 -7.91
C LEU A 22 6.63 -0.88 -7.54
N THR A 23 6.85 -1.54 -6.40
CA THR A 23 5.95 -2.59 -5.91
C THR A 23 4.55 -2.06 -5.62
N ASN A 24 4.43 -0.84 -5.10
CA ASN A 24 3.14 -0.20 -4.86
C ASN A 24 2.44 0.18 -6.17
N LEU A 25 3.16 0.83 -7.10
CA LEU A 25 2.64 1.23 -8.42
C LEU A 25 2.25 0.03 -9.31
N ALA A 26 3.00 -1.07 -9.20
CA ALA A 26 2.74 -2.29 -9.97
C ALA A 26 1.56 -3.10 -9.42
N ASN A 27 0.89 -2.67 -8.33
CA ASN A 27 -0.24 -3.38 -7.76
C ASN A 27 -1.47 -3.28 -8.69
N PRO A 28 -1.87 -4.36 -9.38
CA PRO A 28 -2.96 -4.30 -10.35
C PRO A 28 -4.32 -3.97 -9.68
N LYS A 29 -4.46 -4.21 -8.38
CA LYS A 29 -5.66 -3.85 -7.61
C LYS A 29 -5.90 -2.35 -7.60
N ALA A 30 -4.84 -1.54 -7.52
CA ALA A 30 -4.95 -0.09 -7.51
C ALA A 30 -5.49 0.43 -8.85
N ILE A 31 -4.97 -0.09 -9.97
CA ILE A 31 -5.42 0.27 -11.32
C ILE A 31 -6.90 -0.06 -11.51
N ILE A 32 -7.32 -1.26 -11.10
CA ILE A 32 -8.74 -1.68 -11.21
C ILE A 32 -9.62 -0.76 -10.35
N TYR A 33 -9.26 -0.53 -9.08
CA TYR A 33 -10.04 0.32 -8.18
C TYR A 33 -10.18 1.76 -8.69
N PHE A 34 -9.06 2.43 -8.96
CA PHE A 34 -9.09 3.80 -9.44
C PHE A 34 -9.75 3.91 -10.82
N GLY A 35 -9.52 2.94 -11.71
CA GLY A 35 -10.20 2.87 -13.00
C GLY A 35 -11.73 2.77 -12.86
N SER A 36 -12.22 1.92 -11.95
CA SER A 36 -13.66 1.80 -11.67
C SER A 36 -14.24 3.09 -11.07
N VAL A 37 -13.59 3.70 -10.10
CA VAL A 37 -14.04 4.97 -9.49
C VAL A 37 -14.05 6.09 -10.53
N PHE A 38 -12.99 6.21 -11.34
CA PHE A 38 -12.93 7.23 -12.38
C PHE A 38 -14.02 7.03 -13.44
N SER A 39 -14.29 5.78 -13.84
CA SER A 39 -15.39 5.46 -14.77
C SER A 39 -16.77 5.85 -14.21
N LEU A 40 -16.99 5.67 -12.92
CA LEU A 40 -18.26 6.01 -12.27
C LEU A 40 -18.47 7.52 -12.09
N PHE A 41 -17.43 8.26 -11.76
CA PHE A 41 -17.54 9.68 -11.38
C PHE A 41 -17.06 10.66 -12.46
N VAL A 42 -16.27 10.20 -13.42
CA VAL A 42 -15.68 11.02 -14.50
C VAL A 42 -16.23 10.56 -15.85
N GLY A 43 -17.49 10.89 -16.09
CA GLY A 43 -18.16 10.69 -17.39
C GLY A 43 -17.89 11.83 -18.38
N ASP A 44 -18.59 11.78 -19.53
CA ASP A 44 -18.44 12.75 -20.62
C ASP A 44 -18.79 14.19 -20.21
N SER A 45 -19.63 14.35 -19.18
CA SER A 45 -20.06 15.65 -18.64
C SER A 45 -18.98 16.41 -17.87
N VAL A 46 -17.86 15.76 -17.51
CA VAL A 46 -16.78 16.40 -16.74
C VAL A 46 -15.82 17.12 -17.67
N GLY A 47 -15.71 18.45 -17.55
CA GLY A 47 -14.78 19.25 -18.34
C GLY A 47 -13.31 18.82 -18.17
N ALA A 48 -12.49 18.99 -19.22
CA ALA A 48 -11.10 18.53 -19.22
C ALA A 48 -10.27 19.05 -18.03
N GLY A 49 -10.49 20.29 -17.60
CA GLY A 49 -9.82 20.87 -16.42
C GLY A 49 -10.17 20.14 -15.12
N ALA A 50 -11.44 19.77 -14.94
CA ALA A 50 -11.88 19.00 -13.77
C ALA A 50 -11.31 17.57 -13.78
N ARG A 51 -11.19 16.94 -14.95
CA ARG A 51 -10.52 15.62 -15.07
C ARG A 51 -9.08 15.66 -14.59
N TRP A 52 -8.31 16.65 -15.04
CA TRP A 52 -6.93 16.87 -14.57
C TRP A 52 -6.86 17.23 -13.08
N GLY A 53 -7.81 18.03 -12.59
CA GLY A 53 -7.93 18.36 -11.17
C GLY A 53 -8.13 17.12 -10.30
N ILE A 54 -9.07 16.25 -10.67
CA ILE A 54 -9.33 14.99 -9.94
C ILE A 54 -8.10 14.07 -10.00
N PHE A 55 -7.46 13.95 -11.17
CA PHE A 55 -6.25 13.15 -11.32
C PHE A 55 -5.11 13.63 -10.39
N LEU A 56 -4.84 14.94 -10.36
CA LEU A 56 -3.85 15.54 -9.47
C LEU A 56 -4.22 15.36 -8.00
N LEU A 57 -5.50 15.53 -7.66
CA LEU A 57 -6.00 15.35 -6.29
C LEU A 57 -5.74 13.93 -5.80
N ILE A 58 -6.07 12.91 -6.60
CA ILE A 58 -5.82 11.51 -6.26
C ILE A 58 -4.32 11.25 -6.04
N ILE A 59 -3.45 11.78 -6.90
CA ILE A 59 -1.99 11.62 -6.75
C ILE A 59 -1.52 12.26 -5.44
N VAL A 60 -1.92 13.51 -5.18
CA VAL A 60 -1.50 14.26 -3.99
C VAL A 60 -2.02 13.60 -2.72
N GLU A 61 -3.30 13.21 -2.69
CA GLU A 61 -3.92 12.51 -1.58
C GLU A 61 -3.19 11.19 -1.28
N THR A 62 -2.92 10.40 -2.34
CA THR A 62 -2.21 9.12 -2.22
C THR A 62 -0.80 9.33 -1.67
N LEU A 63 -0.04 10.28 -2.21
CA LEU A 63 1.30 10.60 -1.73
C LEU A 63 1.30 11.12 -0.30
N ALA A 64 0.40 12.02 0.04
CA ALA A 64 0.28 12.59 1.38
C ALA A 64 -0.04 11.49 2.40
N TRP A 65 -1.01 10.63 2.10
CA TRP A 65 -1.36 9.50 2.94
C TRP A 65 -0.19 8.55 3.16
N PHE A 66 0.49 8.10 2.09
CA PHE A 66 1.64 7.21 2.22
C PHE A 66 2.83 7.87 2.93
N MET A 67 3.03 9.17 2.76
CA MET A 67 4.06 9.92 3.46
C MET A 67 3.78 9.95 4.97
N VAL A 68 2.54 10.23 5.37
CA VAL A 68 2.12 10.18 6.78
C VAL A 68 2.35 8.78 7.35
N VAL A 69 1.88 7.74 6.67
CA VAL A 69 2.08 6.35 7.12
C VAL A 69 3.57 6.03 7.22
N ALA A 70 4.38 6.37 6.22
CA ALA A 70 5.82 6.15 6.24
C ALA A 70 6.51 6.87 7.41
N SER A 71 6.15 8.13 7.66
CA SER A 71 6.66 8.92 8.78
C SER A 71 6.29 8.31 10.14
N LEU A 72 5.05 7.85 10.30
CA LEU A 72 4.61 7.17 11.52
C LEU A 72 5.39 5.88 11.77
N PHE A 73 5.61 5.07 10.73
CA PHE A 73 6.33 3.81 10.82
C PHE A 73 7.86 3.98 10.88
N ALA A 74 8.39 5.16 10.54
CA ALA A 74 9.78 5.51 10.79
C ALA A 74 10.08 5.67 12.29
N LEU A 75 9.06 5.91 13.12
CA LEU A 75 9.23 6.00 14.58
C LEU A 75 9.57 4.62 15.17
N PRO A 76 10.66 4.52 15.96
CA PRO A 76 11.13 3.23 16.47
C PRO A 76 10.14 2.55 17.43
N GLY A 77 9.28 3.31 18.12
CA GLY A 77 8.20 2.78 18.96
C GLY A 77 7.08 2.13 18.15
N MET A 78 6.60 2.80 17.10
CA MET A 78 5.56 2.30 16.21
C MET A 78 6.04 1.04 15.46
N ARG A 79 7.27 1.08 14.94
CA ARG A 79 7.89 -0.07 14.26
C ARG A 79 7.96 -1.31 15.16
N ARG A 80 8.41 -1.16 16.40
CA ARG A 80 8.50 -2.27 17.36
C ARG A 80 7.12 -2.83 17.73
N GLY A 81 6.14 -1.95 17.94
CA GLY A 81 4.75 -2.34 18.20
C GLY A 81 4.16 -3.14 17.03
N TYR A 82 4.30 -2.61 15.81
CA TYR A 82 3.86 -3.28 14.60
C TYR A 82 4.52 -4.65 14.44
N GLN A 83 5.85 -4.76 14.59
CA GLN A 83 6.55 -6.03 14.43
C GLN A 83 6.06 -7.13 15.39
N ARG A 84 5.65 -6.77 16.61
CA ARG A 84 5.06 -7.74 17.57
C ARG A 84 3.69 -8.23 17.12
N MET A 85 2.91 -7.36 16.49
CA MET A 85 1.56 -7.67 16.00
C MET A 85 1.57 -8.24 14.57
N ALA A 86 2.63 -8.04 13.80
CA ALA A 86 2.72 -8.39 12.39
C ALA A 86 2.35 -9.85 12.14
N LYS A 87 2.85 -10.78 12.96
CA LYS A 87 2.49 -12.21 12.84
C LYS A 87 0.98 -12.47 12.97
N TRP A 88 0.30 -11.75 13.86
CA TRP A 88 -1.15 -11.87 14.04
C TRP A 88 -1.91 -11.22 12.90
N ILE A 89 -1.47 -10.03 12.46
CA ILE A 89 -2.04 -9.32 11.32
C ILE A 89 -1.94 -10.18 10.05
N ASP A 90 -0.75 -10.71 9.77
CA ASP A 90 -0.47 -11.57 8.62
C ASP A 90 -1.28 -12.88 8.71
N GLY A 91 -1.41 -13.44 9.91
CA GLY A 91 -2.24 -14.62 10.16
C GLY A 91 -3.71 -14.37 9.83
N ILE A 92 -4.30 -13.30 10.38
CA ILE A 92 -5.70 -12.93 10.14
C ILE A 92 -5.94 -12.62 8.66
N ALA A 93 -5.08 -11.81 8.04
CA ALA A 93 -5.18 -11.48 6.63
C ALA A 93 -5.09 -12.73 5.74
N GLY A 94 -4.15 -13.63 6.05
CA GLY A 94 -4.00 -14.92 5.38
C GLY A 94 -5.26 -15.79 5.50
N THR A 95 -5.83 -15.89 6.70
CA THR A 95 -7.09 -16.62 6.92
C THR A 95 -8.24 -16.01 6.14
N LEU A 96 -8.39 -14.68 6.14
CA LEU A 96 -9.44 -13.99 5.39
C LEU A 96 -9.29 -14.18 3.87
N PHE A 97 -8.07 -14.06 3.33
CA PHE A 97 -7.83 -14.26 1.90
C PHE A 97 -8.01 -15.72 1.48
N ALA A 98 -7.55 -16.69 2.29
CA ALA A 98 -7.78 -18.10 2.03
C ALA A 98 -9.27 -18.44 2.06
N GLY A 99 -10.01 -17.95 3.07
CA GLY A 99 -11.45 -18.11 3.16
C GLY A 99 -12.19 -17.49 1.98
N PHE A 100 -11.80 -16.26 1.59
CA PHE A 100 -12.37 -15.60 0.42
C PHE A 100 -12.06 -16.35 -0.89
N GLY A 101 -10.84 -16.86 -1.06
CA GLY A 101 -10.45 -17.66 -2.22
C GLY A 101 -11.24 -18.96 -2.32
N ILE A 102 -11.41 -19.67 -1.19
CA ILE A 102 -12.25 -20.87 -1.12
C ILE A 102 -13.71 -20.54 -1.47
N HIS A 103 -14.26 -19.48 -0.88
CA HIS A 103 -15.61 -19.02 -1.21
C HIS A 103 -15.73 -18.73 -2.70
N LEU A 104 -14.78 -18.02 -3.31
CA LEU A 104 -14.80 -17.70 -4.74
C LEU A 104 -14.72 -18.95 -5.63
N ILE A 105 -14.08 -20.04 -5.19
CA ILE A 105 -14.04 -21.30 -5.95
C ILE A 105 -15.37 -22.04 -5.84
N ILE A 106 -16.00 -22.04 -4.66
CA ILE A 106 -17.25 -22.75 -4.40
C ILE A 106 -18.45 -21.97 -4.93
N SER A 107 -18.41 -20.64 -4.90
CA SER A 107 -19.48 -19.74 -5.38
C SER A 107 -19.41 -19.47 -6.90
N ARG A 108 -18.72 -20.34 -7.65
CA ARG A 108 -18.64 -20.32 -9.10
C ARG A 108 -19.70 -21.21 -9.71
#